data_AF-A0A8H7W3I8-F1
#
_entry.id   AF-A0A8H7W3I8-F1
#
_cell.length_a   1.000
_cell.length_b   1.000
_cell.length_c   1.000
_cell.angle_alpha   90.00
_cell.angle_beta   90.00
_cell.angle_gamma   90.00
#
_symmetry.space_group_name_H-M   'P 1'
#
loop_
_entity.id
_entity.type
_entity.pdbx_description
1 polymer ?
#
loop_
_entity_poly.entity_id
_entity_poly.type
_entity_poly.pdbx_seq_one_letter_code
_entity_poly.pdbx_strand_id
1 'polypeptide(L)'
;MRGVRFILPKQKEEQFWEEEYEEKESRFFISEEIDVPFDGERVCLREQRFGVSEFAPRNFPTTTDDVPIGIPIHSTCYSIFSHISRQHLGHVDIDGLADLWHRKACGGCGFQGLHHDPVIRDLKEKFWVHRPGTEYLAANPVDIASFKMTMMGVYSEKPRGDGVFATRDSVGAGLGAVSMSRSKTNEMGKRVFRRHRNPTDPFSFLPPELKNKILARLSPSEINALRLSSRSFRQLPKQIFKSFIMEEMPWFWEIDEIRGAVERDYAESFMEEFGGLEDLEMLEGVVPREWLRFVRERLEGRVLDVNWLEVYKQLRVMERGCLGVRNRKRVWQVVEEVVGMIEGVRRGMEEVSDGLVVCPEGMREKEKGGNERDFSSCPGCEKVQIELEEDSEYGDSEEEDFEEDSCSNSSEEESSVGQTSVEECSEDVCSSGEDSE
;
A
#
# COMPACT_ATOMS: atom_id res chain seq x y z
N MET A 1 -6.08 20.81 2.08
CA MET A 1 -5.99 19.39 2.50
C MET A 1 -4.66 19.21 3.20
N ARG A 2 -4.54 18.30 4.17
CA ARG A 2 -3.21 17.96 4.70
C ARG A 2 -2.59 16.84 3.87
N GLY A 3 -1.30 16.90 3.64
CA GLY A 3 -0.58 15.79 3.00
C GLY A 3 -0.79 15.68 1.49
N VAL A 4 -0.65 16.79 0.76
CA VAL A 4 -0.71 16.84 -0.70
C VAL A 4 0.67 17.17 -1.27
N ARG A 5 1.02 16.50 -2.35
CA ARG A 5 2.17 16.83 -3.20
C ARG A 5 1.65 17.24 -4.58
N PHE A 6 2.50 17.89 -5.35
CA PHE A 6 2.18 18.35 -6.69
C PHE A 6 3.16 17.76 -7.69
N ILE A 7 2.63 17.25 -8.80
CA ILE A 7 3.42 16.88 -9.97
C ILE A 7 3.62 18.14 -10.81
N LEU A 8 4.86 18.53 -11.03
CA LEU A 8 5.23 19.80 -11.66
C LEU A 8 6.14 19.55 -12.88
N PRO A 9 5.91 20.26 -14.01
CA PRO A 9 6.78 20.15 -15.16
C PRO A 9 8.12 20.86 -14.87
N LYS A 10 9.22 20.25 -15.31
CA LYS A 10 10.54 20.87 -15.21
C LYS A 10 10.67 22.00 -16.21
N GLN A 11 11.18 23.15 -15.78
CA GLN A 11 11.48 24.28 -16.67
C GLN A 11 12.97 24.34 -17.07
N LYS A 12 13.85 23.70 -16.29
CA LYS A 12 15.29 23.62 -16.53
C LYS A 12 15.81 22.24 -16.15
N GLU A 13 16.83 21.78 -16.88
CA GLU A 13 17.64 20.63 -16.47
C GLU A 13 18.59 21.04 -15.33
N GLU A 14 18.54 20.33 -14.20
CA GLU A 14 19.46 20.51 -13.08
C GLU A 14 20.39 19.29 -12.96
N GLN A 15 21.62 19.49 -12.45
CA GLN A 15 22.58 18.41 -12.22
C GLN A 15 22.32 17.77 -10.84
N PHE A 16 22.19 16.44 -10.84
CA PHE A 16 21.66 15.64 -9.73
C PHE A 16 22.69 15.27 -8.65
N TRP A 17 22.18 15.04 -7.43
CA TRP A 17 22.78 14.15 -6.43
C TRP A 17 22.18 12.73 -6.56
N GLU A 18 22.89 11.68 -6.13
CA GLU A 18 22.55 10.27 -6.39
C GLU A 18 21.15 9.81 -5.90
N GLU A 19 20.51 10.54 -4.99
CA GLU A 19 19.24 10.15 -4.35
C GLU A 19 17.96 10.50 -5.14
N GLU A 20 18.05 11.30 -6.21
CA GLU A 20 16.91 11.75 -7.04
C GLU A 20 16.79 11.01 -8.39
N TYR A 21 17.28 9.77 -8.46
CA TYR A 21 17.36 8.98 -9.70
C TYR A 21 16.02 8.84 -10.43
N GLU A 22 14.91 8.75 -9.69
CA GLU A 22 13.57 8.53 -10.26
C GLU A 22 13.03 9.74 -11.03
N GLU A 23 13.39 10.95 -10.59
CA GLU A 23 12.96 12.17 -11.27
C GLU A 23 13.87 12.48 -12.46
N LYS A 24 15.11 11.94 -12.50
CA LYS A 24 16.14 12.34 -13.47
C LYS A 24 15.71 12.28 -14.93
N GLU A 25 15.09 11.17 -15.33
CA GLU A 25 14.70 10.92 -16.72
C GLU A 25 13.26 11.40 -17.02
N SER A 26 12.50 11.82 -16.00
CA SER A 26 11.12 12.31 -16.15
C SER A 26 11.10 13.79 -16.55
N ARG A 27 10.06 14.17 -17.32
CA ARG A 27 9.71 15.57 -17.64
C ARG A 27 9.11 16.31 -16.44
N PHE A 28 8.68 15.57 -15.43
CA PHE A 28 8.03 16.08 -14.24
C PHE A 28 8.88 15.77 -12.99
N PHE A 29 8.58 16.46 -11.90
CA PHE A 29 9.11 16.18 -10.57
C PHE A 29 7.99 16.33 -9.53
N ILE A 30 8.21 15.80 -8.33
CA ILE A 30 7.24 15.84 -7.24
C ILE A 30 7.66 16.90 -6.23
N SER A 31 6.73 17.77 -5.86
CA SER A 31 6.95 18.75 -4.80
C SER A 31 7.12 18.07 -3.44
N GLU A 32 7.64 18.82 -2.48
CA GLU A 32 7.48 18.50 -1.07
C GLU A 32 5.99 18.43 -0.68
N GLU A 33 5.72 17.92 0.52
CA GLU A 33 4.36 17.92 1.06
C GLU A 33 3.97 19.34 1.47
N ILE A 34 2.88 19.83 0.88
CA ILE A 34 2.42 21.20 1.06
C ILE A 34 1.00 21.19 1.62
N ASP A 35 0.82 21.88 2.74
CA ASP A 35 -0.47 22.15 3.36
C ASP A 35 -0.98 23.51 2.89
N VAL A 36 -1.73 23.55 1.78
CA VAL A 36 -2.35 24.78 1.26
C VAL A 36 -3.88 24.67 1.14
N PRO A 37 -4.61 25.77 1.37
CA PRO A 37 -5.99 25.89 0.91
C PRO A 37 -6.02 25.91 -0.64
N PHE A 38 -7.09 25.35 -1.21
CA PHE A 38 -7.22 25.10 -2.66
C PHE A 38 -7.97 26.22 -3.39
N ASP A 39 -7.71 27.47 -3.02
CA ASP A 39 -8.46 28.64 -3.46
C ASP A 39 -7.67 29.45 -4.49
N GLY A 40 -7.32 28.84 -5.62
CA GLY A 40 -6.90 29.54 -6.84
C GLY A 40 -5.63 30.41 -6.75
N GLU A 41 -5.00 30.49 -5.58
CA GLU A 41 -3.78 31.24 -5.34
C GLU A 41 -2.55 30.45 -5.80
N ARG A 42 -1.52 31.20 -6.22
CA ARG A 42 -0.23 30.63 -6.59
C ARG A 42 0.44 30.05 -5.35
N VAL A 43 1.01 28.86 -5.49
CA VAL A 43 1.75 28.18 -4.42
C VAL A 43 3.23 28.36 -4.67
N CYS A 44 3.96 28.83 -3.65
CA CYS A 44 5.41 28.92 -3.68
C CYS A 44 6.03 27.66 -3.08
N LEU A 45 7.02 27.10 -3.76
CA LEU A 45 7.87 26.06 -3.19
C LEU A 45 8.80 26.66 -2.14
N ARG A 46 9.16 25.89 -1.11
CA ARG A 46 10.14 26.33 -0.10
C ARG A 46 11.51 26.56 -0.73
N GLU A 47 11.87 25.73 -1.69
CA GLU A 47 13.12 25.81 -2.45
C GLU A 47 12.81 25.69 -3.94
N GLN A 48 13.47 26.53 -4.76
CA GLN A 48 13.35 26.43 -6.21
C GLN A 48 13.94 25.09 -6.68
N ARG A 49 13.17 24.33 -7.45
CA ARG A 49 13.60 23.06 -8.04
C ARG A 49 13.27 23.04 -9.53
N PHE A 50 14.22 22.61 -10.35
CA PHE A 50 14.08 22.53 -11.81
C PHE A 50 13.59 23.84 -12.47
N GLY A 51 14.05 24.98 -11.93
CA GLY A 51 13.63 26.31 -12.36
C GLY A 51 12.24 26.76 -11.87
N VAL A 52 11.47 25.92 -11.19
CA VAL A 52 10.13 26.24 -10.67
C VAL A 52 10.23 26.73 -9.23
N SER A 53 9.73 27.93 -8.96
CA SER A 53 9.60 28.49 -7.60
C SER A 53 8.15 28.76 -7.20
N GLU A 54 7.28 28.98 -8.18
CA GLU A 54 5.84 29.18 -8.01
C GLU A 54 5.05 28.41 -9.06
N PHE A 55 3.84 27.98 -8.71
CA PHE A 55 2.95 27.23 -9.61
C PHE A 55 1.47 27.47 -9.26
N ALA A 56 0.58 27.15 -10.19
CA ALA A 56 -0.87 27.19 -9.99
C ALA A 56 -1.42 25.78 -9.71
N PRO A 57 -1.99 25.50 -8.52
CA PRO A 57 -2.58 24.20 -8.24
C PRO A 57 -3.91 24.04 -9.00
N ARG A 58 -4.03 23.02 -9.86
CA ARG A 58 -5.25 22.78 -10.65
C ARG A 58 -5.72 21.33 -10.55
N ASN A 59 -7.03 21.15 -10.36
CA ASN A 59 -7.66 19.82 -10.37
C ASN A 59 -8.09 19.35 -11.78
N PHE A 60 -7.95 20.24 -12.77
CA PHE A 60 -8.30 20.01 -14.17
C PHE A 60 -7.30 20.72 -15.08
N PRO A 61 -7.04 20.18 -16.28
CA PRO A 61 -6.14 20.81 -17.25
C PRO A 61 -6.70 22.14 -17.75
N THR A 62 -5.87 23.19 -17.70
CA THR A 62 -6.16 24.55 -18.20
C THR A 62 -4.93 25.09 -18.95
N THR A 63 -5.11 26.12 -19.77
CA THR A 63 -4.02 26.76 -20.54
C THR A 63 -3.78 28.22 -20.16
N THR A 64 -4.48 28.72 -19.15
CA THR A 64 -4.63 30.16 -18.88
C THR A 64 -3.64 30.75 -17.88
N ASP A 65 -2.72 29.96 -17.34
CA ASP A 65 -1.84 30.40 -16.25
C ASP A 65 -0.43 30.75 -16.76
N ASP A 66 0.09 31.92 -16.38
CA ASP A 66 1.46 32.36 -16.70
C ASP A 66 2.56 31.56 -15.95
N VAL A 67 2.14 30.62 -15.10
CA VAL A 67 2.98 29.79 -14.23
C VAL A 67 2.72 28.32 -14.49
N PRO A 68 3.67 27.42 -14.18
CA PRO A 68 3.45 25.98 -14.27
C PRO A 68 2.20 25.52 -13.53
N ILE A 69 1.50 24.54 -14.09
CA ILE A 69 0.37 23.89 -13.42
C ILE A 69 0.90 22.77 -12.52
N GLY A 70 0.50 22.80 -11.25
CA GLY A 70 0.74 21.72 -10.30
C GLY A 70 -0.44 20.76 -10.24
N ILE A 71 -0.20 19.50 -10.59
CA ILE A 71 -1.20 18.43 -10.51
C ILE A 71 -1.24 17.88 -9.08
N PRO A 72 -2.33 18.06 -8.32
CA PRO A 72 -2.39 17.61 -6.94
C PRO A 72 -2.53 16.09 -6.84
N ILE A 73 -1.76 15.50 -5.93
CA ILE A 73 -1.84 14.09 -5.55
C ILE A 73 -1.64 13.97 -4.03
N HIS A 74 -2.49 13.21 -3.35
CA HIS A 74 -2.27 12.92 -1.93
C HIS A 74 -0.95 12.15 -1.77
N SER A 75 -0.14 12.49 -0.76
CA SER A 75 1.12 11.80 -0.46
C SER A 75 0.93 10.28 -0.38
N THR A 76 -0.16 9.85 0.25
CA THR A 76 -0.49 8.43 0.42
C THR A 76 -0.87 7.73 -0.90
N CYS A 77 -1.58 8.41 -1.80
CA CYS A 77 -1.88 7.91 -3.14
C CYS A 77 -0.61 7.82 -3.98
N TYR A 78 0.28 8.82 -3.88
CA TYR A 78 1.57 8.80 -4.55
C TYR A 78 2.43 7.64 -4.06
N SER A 79 2.54 7.39 -2.76
CA SER A 79 3.31 6.25 -2.23
C SER A 79 2.82 4.91 -2.77
N ILE A 80 1.50 4.70 -2.85
CA ILE A 80 0.92 3.49 -3.41
C ILE A 80 1.18 3.40 -4.92
N PHE A 81 1.05 4.51 -5.65
CA PHE A 81 1.40 4.60 -7.06
C PHE A 81 2.86 4.26 -7.32
N SER A 82 3.80 4.86 -6.59
CA SER A 82 5.23 4.58 -6.73
C SER A 82 5.52 3.10 -6.51
N HIS A 83 4.85 2.46 -5.56
CA HIS A 83 5.03 1.04 -5.31
C HIS A 83 4.53 0.18 -6.49
N ILE A 84 3.27 0.39 -6.92
CA ILE A 84 2.66 -0.38 -8.01
C ILE A 84 3.39 -0.11 -9.34
N SER A 85 3.72 1.15 -9.62
CA SER A 85 4.47 1.54 -10.81
C SER A 85 5.83 0.83 -10.87
N ARG A 86 6.60 0.80 -9.78
CA ARG A 86 7.87 0.06 -9.75
C ARG A 86 7.66 -1.45 -9.95
N GLN A 87 6.61 -2.00 -9.35
CA GLN A 87 6.30 -3.42 -9.45
C GLN A 87 5.97 -3.86 -10.88
N HIS A 88 5.21 -3.05 -11.63
CA HIS A 88 4.76 -3.40 -12.99
C HIS A 88 5.66 -2.85 -14.11
N LEU A 89 6.17 -1.63 -13.96
CA LEU A 89 6.94 -0.90 -14.98
C LEU A 89 8.44 -0.87 -14.70
N GLY A 90 8.89 -1.34 -13.54
CA GLY A 90 10.30 -1.31 -13.11
C GLY A 90 10.80 0.07 -12.64
N HIS A 91 10.00 1.13 -12.79
CA HIS A 91 10.31 2.50 -12.39
C HIS A 91 9.01 3.24 -11.99
N VAL A 92 9.14 4.42 -11.37
CA VAL A 92 8.00 5.30 -11.07
C VAL A 92 7.70 6.15 -12.29
N ASP A 93 6.58 5.91 -12.97
CA ASP A 93 6.22 6.59 -14.21
C ASP A 93 5.39 7.85 -13.98
N ILE A 94 6.06 8.91 -13.52
CA ILE A 94 5.44 10.22 -13.26
C ILE A 94 4.90 10.83 -14.56
N ASP A 95 5.64 10.65 -15.67
CA ASP A 95 5.25 11.16 -16.99
C ASP A 95 3.93 10.55 -17.46
N GLY A 96 3.80 9.22 -17.36
CA GLY A 96 2.57 8.51 -17.71
C GLY A 96 1.38 8.94 -16.86
N LEU A 97 1.60 9.18 -15.57
CA LEU A 97 0.57 9.69 -14.66
C LEU A 97 0.11 11.10 -15.05
N ALA A 98 1.06 11.99 -15.35
CA ALA A 98 0.77 13.35 -15.81
C ALA A 98 0.07 13.33 -17.18
N ASP A 99 0.50 12.48 -18.12
CA ASP A 99 -0.11 12.34 -19.43
C ASP A 99 -1.58 11.87 -19.33
N LEU A 100 -1.87 10.89 -18.46
CA LEU A 100 -3.26 10.48 -18.18
C LEU A 100 -4.10 11.61 -17.58
N TRP A 101 -3.51 12.43 -16.72
CA TRP A 101 -4.19 13.59 -16.16
C TRP A 101 -4.55 14.61 -17.24
N HIS A 102 -3.62 14.94 -18.13
CA HIS A 102 -3.87 15.86 -19.26
C HIS A 102 -4.93 15.31 -20.21
N ARG A 103 -4.91 14.00 -20.48
CA ARG A 103 -5.93 13.34 -21.31
C ARG A 103 -7.32 13.35 -20.68
N LYS A 104 -7.46 13.57 -19.38
CA LYS A 104 -8.78 13.72 -18.76
C LYS A 104 -9.59 14.85 -19.42
N ALA A 105 -8.93 15.85 -20.00
CA ALA A 105 -9.56 16.93 -20.77
C ALA A 105 -10.37 16.44 -21.97
N CYS A 106 -10.00 15.30 -22.56
CA CYS A 106 -10.63 14.78 -23.79
C CYS A 106 -11.98 14.07 -23.52
N GLY A 107 -12.45 14.00 -22.27
CA GLY A 107 -13.73 13.39 -21.90
C GLY A 107 -13.79 11.85 -21.88
N GLY A 108 -12.79 11.14 -22.42
CA GLY A 108 -12.81 9.67 -22.50
C GLY A 108 -11.46 8.93 -22.49
N CYS A 109 -10.33 9.60 -22.26
CA CYS A 109 -8.99 9.03 -22.47
C CYS A 109 -7.98 9.28 -21.32
N GLY A 110 -8.44 9.78 -20.17
CA GLY A 110 -7.67 9.92 -18.92
C GLY A 110 -8.21 9.03 -17.81
N PHE A 111 -8.34 9.54 -16.58
CA PHE A 111 -8.86 8.81 -15.41
C PHE A 111 -10.37 8.46 -15.45
N GLN A 112 -11.00 8.48 -16.62
CA GLN A 112 -12.38 8.06 -16.78
C GLN A 112 -12.52 6.54 -16.67
N GLY A 113 -13.63 6.07 -16.11
CA GLY A 113 -13.95 4.63 -16.05
C GLY A 113 -13.21 3.82 -14.98
N LEU A 114 -12.45 4.47 -14.09
CA LEU A 114 -11.83 3.79 -12.94
C LEU A 114 -12.90 3.15 -12.04
N HIS A 115 -12.66 1.90 -11.61
CA HIS A 115 -13.58 1.20 -10.71
C HIS A 115 -13.38 1.69 -9.28
N HIS A 116 -14.09 2.76 -8.96
CA HIS A 116 -14.19 3.24 -7.59
C HIS A 116 -15.13 2.36 -6.75
N ASP A 117 -14.89 2.34 -5.44
CA ASP A 117 -15.83 1.77 -4.48
C ASP A 117 -17.22 2.40 -4.70
N PRO A 118 -18.27 1.61 -4.97
CA PRO A 118 -19.60 2.13 -5.32
C PRO A 118 -20.14 3.13 -4.30
N VAL A 119 -19.76 2.98 -3.02
CA VAL A 119 -20.20 3.88 -1.95
C VAL A 119 -19.72 5.32 -2.19
N ILE A 120 -18.58 5.53 -2.85
CA ILE A 120 -18.02 6.87 -3.09
C ILE A 120 -19.01 7.73 -3.89
N ARG A 121 -19.73 7.15 -4.84
CA ARG A 121 -20.75 7.88 -5.62
C ARG A 121 -21.86 8.42 -4.71
N ASP A 122 -22.22 7.67 -3.68
CA ASP A 122 -23.32 8.02 -2.76
C ASP A 122 -22.86 8.98 -1.65
N LEU A 123 -21.55 9.14 -1.44
CA LEU A 123 -20.96 10.05 -0.45
C LEU A 123 -20.46 11.37 -1.07
N LYS A 124 -20.20 11.37 -2.38
CA LYS A 124 -19.65 12.50 -3.13
C LYS A 124 -20.78 13.38 -3.67
N GLU A 125 -21.21 14.35 -2.86
CA GLU A 125 -22.11 15.43 -3.28
C GLU A 125 -21.34 16.76 -3.43
N LYS A 126 -21.98 17.92 -3.21
CA LYS A 126 -21.28 19.21 -3.07
C LYS A 126 -20.28 19.19 -1.90
N PHE A 127 -20.60 18.43 -0.86
CA PHE A 127 -19.72 18.13 0.27
C PHE A 127 -19.66 16.62 0.48
N TRP A 128 -18.63 16.15 1.17
CA TRP A 128 -18.55 14.74 1.57
C TRP A 128 -19.59 14.44 2.64
N VAL A 129 -20.49 13.50 2.35
CA VAL A 129 -21.44 12.99 3.34
C VAL A 129 -20.76 11.88 4.14
N HIS A 130 -20.75 11.99 5.46
CA HIS A 130 -20.23 10.94 6.34
C HIS A 130 -21.33 9.92 6.66
N ARG A 131 -21.11 8.64 6.31
CA ARG A 131 -22.03 7.54 6.67
C ARG A 131 -21.34 6.54 7.60
N PRO A 132 -22.04 6.03 8.63
CA PRO A 132 -21.49 4.95 9.45
C PRO A 132 -21.07 3.74 8.62
N GLY A 133 -19.90 3.18 8.90
CA GLY A 133 -19.30 2.07 8.16
C GLY A 133 -18.38 2.47 7.01
N THR A 134 -18.30 3.77 6.68
CA THR A 134 -17.41 4.31 5.63
C THR A 134 -16.18 5.03 6.19
N GLU A 135 -15.90 4.87 7.48
CA GLU A 135 -14.78 5.51 8.18
C GLU A 135 -13.43 5.11 7.57
N TYR A 136 -13.35 3.91 6.99
CA TYR A 136 -12.16 3.46 6.28
C TYR A 136 -11.75 4.40 5.14
N LEU A 137 -12.66 5.13 4.50
CA LEU A 137 -12.30 6.07 3.43
C LEU A 137 -11.38 7.19 3.91
N ALA A 138 -11.49 7.58 5.18
CA ALA A 138 -10.66 8.62 5.80
C ALA A 138 -9.42 8.07 6.52
N ALA A 139 -9.30 6.74 6.69
CA ALA A 139 -8.16 6.14 7.37
C ALA A 139 -6.90 6.20 6.49
N ASN A 140 -5.73 6.47 7.08
CA ASN A 140 -4.48 6.51 6.33
C ASN A 140 -4.17 5.12 5.71
N PRO A 141 -4.06 5.01 4.37
CA PRO A 141 -3.81 3.73 3.72
C PRO A 141 -2.33 3.36 3.71
N VAL A 142 -1.40 4.24 4.11
CA VAL A 142 0.04 3.94 4.14
C VAL A 142 0.48 3.74 5.59
N ASP A 143 0.29 4.74 6.45
CA ASP A 143 0.62 4.64 7.87
C ASP A 143 -0.53 3.97 8.65
N ILE A 144 -0.49 2.63 8.69
CA ILE A 144 -1.51 1.82 9.36
C ILE A 144 -1.06 1.55 10.79
N ALA A 145 -1.76 2.18 11.74
CA ALA A 145 -1.54 1.97 13.16
C ALA A 145 -1.49 0.48 13.53
N SER A 146 -0.49 0.11 14.33
CA SER A 146 -0.26 -1.25 14.83
C SER A 146 0.09 -2.32 13.78
N PHE A 147 0.13 -2.01 12.47
CA PHE A 147 0.47 -2.99 11.43
C PHE A 147 1.85 -3.59 11.65
N LYS A 148 2.89 -2.74 11.70
CA LYS A 148 4.27 -3.16 11.92
C LYS A 148 4.42 -4.00 13.18
N MET A 149 3.92 -3.51 14.32
CA MET A 149 4.02 -4.21 15.61
C MET A 149 3.33 -5.59 15.61
N THR A 150 2.15 -5.67 15.00
CA THR A 150 1.41 -6.94 14.89
C THR A 150 2.20 -7.95 14.05
N MET A 151 2.73 -7.51 12.91
CA MET A 151 3.52 -8.38 12.03
C MET A 151 4.84 -8.80 12.66
N MET A 152 5.53 -7.88 13.37
CA MET A 152 6.72 -8.22 14.15
C MET A 152 6.42 -9.32 15.16
N GLY A 153 5.30 -9.21 15.90
CA GLY A 153 4.86 -10.26 16.84
C GLY A 153 4.68 -11.63 16.16
N VAL A 154 4.03 -11.68 14.99
CA VAL A 154 3.86 -12.93 14.23
C VAL A 154 5.20 -13.53 13.79
N TYR A 155 6.17 -12.71 13.39
CA TYR A 155 7.51 -13.20 13.03
C TYR A 155 8.33 -13.64 14.24
N SER A 156 8.13 -13.00 15.40
CA SER A 156 8.86 -13.30 16.64
C SER A 156 8.36 -14.56 17.36
N GLU A 157 7.09 -14.93 17.20
CA GLU A 157 6.52 -16.16 17.76
C GLU A 157 7.03 -17.42 17.02
N LYS A 158 8.26 -17.84 17.32
CA LYS A 158 8.94 -19.07 16.90
C LYS A 158 8.67 -19.47 15.42
N PRO A 159 9.58 -19.17 14.48
CA PRO A 159 9.43 -19.46 13.05
C PRO A 159 9.50 -20.96 12.79
N ARG A 160 8.40 -21.67 13.05
CA ARG A 160 8.22 -23.06 12.67
C ARG A 160 7.24 -23.08 11.51
N GLY A 161 7.77 -22.77 10.33
CA GLY A 161 7.12 -23.06 9.06
C GLY A 161 6.91 -24.56 8.88
N ASP A 162 7.23 -25.08 7.70
CA ASP A 162 7.00 -26.49 7.35
C ASP A 162 8.20 -27.38 7.65
N GLY A 163 9.18 -26.97 8.47
CA GLY A 163 10.42 -27.71 8.75
C GLY A 163 10.22 -29.16 9.20
N VAL A 164 9.94 -30.06 8.24
CA VAL A 164 9.28 -31.38 8.35
C VAL A 164 7.75 -31.29 8.22
N PHE A 165 7.24 -31.79 7.09
CA PHE A 165 5.84 -32.19 6.94
C PHE A 165 5.37 -32.91 8.20
N ALA A 166 4.47 -32.28 8.96
CA ALA A 166 3.58 -33.03 9.81
C ALA A 166 2.62 -33.78 8.86
N THR A 167 3.05 -34.93 8.35
CA THR A 167 2.06 -35.94 7.99
C THR A 167 1.23 -36.17 9.25
N ARG A 168 -0.03 -36.58 9.09
CA ARG A 168 -0.91 -36.93 10.22
C ARG A 168 -0.34 -37.96 11.21
N ASP A 169 0.88 -38.45 10.96
CA ASP A 169 1.65 -39.38 11.77
C ASP A 169 2.53 -38.67 12.83
N SER A 170 2.78 -37.36 12.73
CA SER A 170 3.60 -36.62 13.71
C SER A 170 2.81 -36.07 14.91
N VAL A 171 1.48 -35.99 14.81
CA VAL A 171 0.59 -35.65 15.94
C VAL A 171 0.18 -36.96 16.63
N GLY A 172 1.18 -37.67 17.15
CA GLY A 172 1.02 -38.93 17.87
C GLY A 172 1.57 -38.91 19.30
N ALA A 173 2.11 -37.78 19.75
CA ALA A 173 2.59 -37.61 21.11
C ALA A 173 2.16 -36.23 21.63
N GLY A 174 0.99 -36.18 22.29
CA GLY A 174 0.52 -35.02 23.03
C GLY A 174 -0.73 -34.38 22.46
N LEU A 175 -1.87 -34.68 23.10
CA LEU A 175 -3.12 -33.92 23.14
C LEU A 175 -4.05 -34.00 21.91
N GLY A 176 -5.07 -34.86 22.06
CA GLY A 176 -6.46 -34.47 21.79
C GLY A 176 -6.99 -34.55 20.36
N ALA A 177 -7.05 -35.74 19.75
CA ALA A 177 -8.07 -36.04 18.73
C ALA A 177 -8.31 -37.55 18.62
N VAL A 178 -9.32 -38.04 19.33
CA VAL A 178 -9.76 -39.45 19.26
C VAL A 178 -10.44 -39.68 17.91
N SER A 179 -9.73 -40.29 16.96
CA SER A 179 -10.34 -40.94 15.80
C SER A 179 -10.02 -42.42 15.84
N MET A 180 -10.98 -43.19 16.33
CA MET A 180 -10.93 -44.65 16.40
C MET A 180 -10.86 -45.26 15.00
N SER A 181 -9.65 -45.50 14.51
CA SER A 181 -9.41 -46.32 13.32
C SER A 181 -8.63 -47.57 13.74
N ARG A 182 -9.25 -48.75 13.59
CA ARG A 182 -8.70 -50.07 13.95
C ARG A 182 -7.32 -50.28 13.31
N SER A 183 -6.27 -50.14 14.09
CA SER A 183 -4.91 -50.52 13.69
C SER A 183 -4.82 -52.05 13.65
N LYS A 184 -4.56 -52.63 12.47
CA LYS A 184 -4.15 -54.03 12.35
C LYS A 184 -2.64 -54.09 12.58
N THR A 185 -2.24 -54.77 13.65
CA THR A 185 -0.85 -55.17 13.90
C THR A 185 -0.44 -56.27 12.92
N ASN A 186 0.69 -56.09 12.25
CA ASN A 186 1.41 -57.14 11.56
C ASN A 186 2.29 -57.91 12.55
N GLU A 187 2.64 -59.18 12.23
CA GLU A 187 3.35 -60.15 13.08
C GLU A 187 4.70 -59.69 13.65
N MET A 188 5.19 -58.52 13.26
CA MET A 188 6.46 -57.94 13.71
C MET A 188 6.30 -56.79 14.73
N GLY A 189 5.11 -56.54 15.27
CA GLY A 189 4.89 -55.52 16.32
C GLY A 189 5.04 -54.05 15.89
N LYS A 190 5.36 -53.75 14.63
CA LYS A 190 5.44 -52.38 14.11
C LYS A 190 4.04 -51.86 13.76
N ARG A 191 3.61 -50.75 14.37
CA ARG A 191 2.41 -50.01 13.96
C ARG A 191 2.63 -49.43 12.56
N VAL A 192 2.14 -50.10 11.51
CA VAL A 192 2.12 -49.54 10.16
C VAL A 192 0.82 -48.76 9.98
N PHE A 193 0.88 -47.44 10.14
CA PHE A 193 -0.22 -46.58 9.68
C PHE A 193 -0.30 -46.70 8.16
N ARG A 194 -1.33 -47.41 7.67
CA ARG A 194 -1.62 -47.44 6.25
C ARG A 194 -2.02 -46.02 5.84
N ARG A 195 -1.19 -45.34 5.05
CA ARG A 195 -1.62 -44.16 4.29
C ARG A 195 -2.93 -44.53 3.62
N HIS A 196 -4.02 -43.81 3.93
CA HIS A 196 -5.29 -44.04 3.28
C HIS A 196 -5.15 -43.61 1.82
N ARG A 197 -4.70 -44.56 0.98
CA ARG A 197 -4.57 -44.38 -0.46
C ARG A 197 -5.96 -44.55 -1.04
N ASN A 198 -6.49 -43.48 -1.62
CA ASN A 198 -7.72 -43.59 -2.37
C ASN A 198 -7.36 -44.17 -3.74
N PRO A 199 -7.78 -45.41 -4.07
CA PRO A 199 -7.39 -46.06 -5.32
C PRO A 199 -7.86 -45.30 -6.57
N THR A 200 -8.86 -44.42 -6.43
CA THR A 200 -9.37 -43.59 -7.54
C THR A 200 -8.64 -42.26 -7.69
N ASP A 201 -7.79 -41.87 -6.73
CA ASP A 201 -7.07 -40.59 -6.74
C ASP A 201 -5.59 -40.85 -7.09
N PRO A 202 -5.14 -40.55 -8.32
CA PRO A 202 -3.77 -40.80 -8.74
C PRO A 202 -2.74 -40.01 -7.91
N PHE A 203 -3.13 -38.86 -7.37
CA PHE A 203 -2.26 -38.05 -6.53
C PHE A 203 -2.02 -38.67 -5.15
N SER A 204 -2.83 -39.64 -4.72
CA SER A 204 -2.65 -40.29 -3.42
C SER A 204 -1.39 -41.17 -3.35
N PHE A 205 -0.82 -41.51 -4.51
CA PHE A 205 0.41 -42.29 -4.64
C PHE A 205 1.67 -41.41 -4.67
N LEU A 206 1.53 -40.10 -4.92
CA LEU A 206 2.67 -39.20 -5.01
C LEU A 206 3.31 -38.97 -3.63
N PRO A 207 4.66 -38.99 -3.54
CA PRO A 207 5.38 -38.48 -2.39
C PRO A 207 5.05 -37.01 -2.11
N PRO A 208 5.15 -36.55 -0.83
CA PRO A 208 4.88 -35.16 -0.46
C PRO A 208 5.72 -34.14 -1.24
N GLU A 209 6.96 -34.49 -1.59
CA GLU A 209 7.88 -33.61 -2.34
C GLU A 209 7.36 -33.31 -3.74
N LEU A 210 6.79 -34.33 -4.42
CA LEU A 210 6.19 -34.13 -5.74
C LEU A 210 4.88 -33.35 -5.65
N LYS A 211 4.09 -33.56 -4.58
CA LYS A 211 2.90 -32.75 -4.33
C LYS A 211 3.25 -31.28 -4.12
N ASN A 212 4.32 -30.99 -3.40
CA ASN A 212 4.81 -29.62 -3.22
C ASN A 212 5.29 -29.00 -4.53
N LYS A 213 5.99 -29.76 -5.38
CA LYS A 213 6.40 -29.27 -6.70
C LYS A 213 5.20 -28.95 -7.60
N ILE A 214 4.11 -29.71 -7.48
CA ILE A 214 2.85 -29.41 -8.18
C ILE A 214 2.26 -28.11 -7.63
N LEU A 215 2.07 -28.07 -6.31
CA LEU A 215 1.49 -26.92 -5.61
C LEU A 215 2.25 -25.62 -5.85
N ALA A 216 3.58 -25.65 -5.88
CA ALA A 216 4.43 -24.47 -6.10
C ALA A 216 4.33 -23.88 -7.52
N ARG A 217 3.64 -24.54 -8.46
CA ARG A 217 3.45 -24.08 -9.85
C ARG A 217 2.03 -23.62 -10.14
N LEU A 218 1.14 -23.72 -9.17
CA LEU A 218 -0.27 -23.41 -9.34
C LEU A 218 -0.58 -22.10 -8.64
N SER A 219 -1.43 -21.29 -9.27
CA SER A 219 -2.04 -20.12 -8.65
C SER A 219 -3.00 -20.54 -7.51
N PRO A 220 -3.33 -19.65 -6.56
CA PRO A 220 -4.29 -19.90 -5.50
C PRO A 220 -5.65 -20.41 -6.02
N SER A 221 -6.11 -19.89 -7.16
CA SER A 221 -7.35 -20.33 -7.82
C SER A 221 -7.28 -21.79 -8.27
N GLU A 222 -6.19 -22.16 -8.94
CA GLU A 222 -5.97 -23.54 -9.40
C GLU A 222 -5.76 -24.50 -8.23
N ILE A 223 -5.13 -24.05 -7.14
CA ILE A 223 -4.99 -24.84 -5.91
C ILE A 223 -6.35 -25.10 -5.29
N ASN A 224 -7.24 -24.11 -5.26
CA ASN A 224 -8.61 -24.30 -4.77
C ASN A 224 -9.39 -25.30 -5.64
N ALA A 225 -9.28 -25.22 -6.97
CA ALA A 225 -9.87 -26.21 -7.87
C ALA A 225 -9.28 -27.62 -7.66
N LEU A 226 -7.96 -27.73 -7.48
CA LEU A 226 -7.27 -28.98 -7.20
C LEU A 226 -7.70 -29.61 -5.88
N ARG A 227 -7.96 -28.79 -4.86
CA ARG A 227 -8.46 -29.25 -3.54
C ARG A 227 -9.87 -29.83 -3.62
N LEU A 228 -10.69 -29.33 -4.55
CA LEU A 228 -12.03 -29.86 -4.80
C LEU A 228 -11.98 -31.18 -5.57
N SER A 229 -11.04 -31.31 -6.52
CA SER A 229 -10.92 -32.51 -7.36
C SER A 229 -10.16 -33.67 -6.70
N SER A 230 -9.18 -33.39 -5.84
CA SER A 230 -8.34 -34.41 -5.20
C SER A 230 -8.19 -34.19 -3.70
N ARG A 231 -8.57 -35.21 -2.91
CA ARG A 231 -8.43 -35.18 -1.45
C ARG A 231 -6.97 -35.14 -1.00
N SER A 232 -6.04 -35.54 -1.87
CA SER A 232 -4.60 -35.55 -1.62
C SER A 232 -3.99 -34.16 -1.39
N PHE A 233 -4.69 -33.08 -1.74
CA PHE A 233 -4.25 -31.69 -1.56
C PHE A 233 -5.08 -30.89 -0.55
N ARG A 234 -5.98 -31.53 0.21
CA ARG A 234 -6.80 -30.81 1.21
C ARG A 234 -5.97 -30.07 2.26
N GLN A 235 -4.86 -30.68 2.67
CA GLN A 235 -3.86 -30.07 3.54
C GLN A 235 -2.80 -29.41 2.68
N LEU A 236 -2.60 -28.12 2.90
CA LEU A 236 -1.60 -27.33 2.20
C LEU A 236 -0.36 -27.14 3.07
N PRO A 237 0.85 -27.16 2.49
CA PRO A 237 2.06 -26.70 3.17
C PRO A 237 1.89 -25.25 3.62
N LYS A 238 2.34 -24.89 4.82
CA LYS A 238 2.35 -23.51 5.31
C LYS A 238 3.11 -22.58 4.37
N GLN A 239 4.19 -23.04 3.74
CA GLN A 239 5.02 -22.22 2.85
C GLN A 239 4.27 -21.72 1.59
N ILE A 240 3.22 -22.42 1.16
CA ILE A 240 2.45 -22.00 -0.03
C ILE A 240 1.68 -20.69 0.22
N PHE A 241 1.37 -20.37 1.48
CA PHE A 241 0.60 -19.19 1.78
C PHE A 241 1.38 -17.90 1.48
N LYS A 242 2.71 -17.97 1.29
CA LYS A 242 3.45 -16.83 0.75
C LYS A 242 2.95 -16.44 -0.64
N SER A 243 2.76 -17.40 -1.56
CA SER A 243 2.25 -17.07 -2.91
C SER A 243 0.82 -16.53 -2.85
N PHE A 244 0.00 -17.02 -1.91
CA PHE A 244 -1.36 -16.53 -1.71
C PHE A 244 -1.36 -15.05 -1.28
N ILE A 245 -0.44 -14.67 -0.40
CA ILE A 245 -0.31 -13.27 0.02
C ILE A 245 0.14 -12.40 -1.16
N MET A 246 1.16 -12.83 -1.90
CA MET A 246 1.69 -12.05 -3.03
C MET A 246 0.67 -11.88 -4.16
N GLU A 247 -0.13 -12.91 -4.44
CA GLU A 247 -1.11 -12.89 -5.55
C GLU A 247 -2.46 -12.30 -5.14
N GLU A 248 -3.00 -12.66 -3.96
CA GLU A 248 -4.36 -12.25 -3.56
C GLU A 248 -4.38 -10.99 -2.69
N MET A 249 -3.26 -10.60 -2.08
CA MET A 249 -3.18 -9.46 -1.17
C MET A 249 -1.89 -8.63 -1.37
N PRO A 250 -1.60 -8.19 -2.62
CA PRO A 250 -0.37 -7.47 -2.94
C PRO A 250 -0.23 -6.13 -2.21
N TRP A 251 -1.34 -5.57 -1.71
CA TRP A 251 -1.34 -4.37 -0.86
C TRP A 251 -0.69 -4.56 0.52
N PHE A 252 -0.21 -5.75 0.88
CA PHE A 252 0.64 -5.95 2.06
C PHE A 252 2.13 -5.99 1.67
N TRP A 253 2.61 -4.98 0.96
CA TRP A 253 3.98 -4.96 0.44
C TRP A 253 5.08 -4.93 1.50
N GLU A 254 4.79 -4.38 2.68
CA GLU A 254 5.78 -4.17 3.76
C GLU A 254 6.16 -5.47 4.51
N ILE A 255 5.49 -6.59 4.24
CA ILE A 255 5.67 -7.83 5.03
C ILE A 255 7.11 -8.38 4.95
N ASP A 256 7.75 -8.30 3.79
CA ASP A 256 9.13 -8.78 3.61
C ASP A 256 10.13 -7.82 4.26
N GLU A 257 9.87 -6.51 4.27
CA GLU A 257 10.66 -5.51 5.00
C GLU A 257 10.56 -5.70 6.51
N ILE A 258 9.35 -5.91 7.03
CA ILE A 258 9.12 -6.14 8.46
C ILE A 258 9.81 -7.43 8.90
N ARG A 259 9.72 -8.51 8.12
CA ARG A 259 10.48 -9.74 8.37
C ARG A 259 11.98 -9.45 8.44
N GLY A 260 12.51 -8.71 7.47
CA GLY A 260 13.93 -8.36 7.42
C GLY A 260 14.37 -7.51 8.63
N ALA A 261 13.50 -6.64 9.14
CA ALA A 261 13.75 -5.90 10.38
C ALA A 261 13.85 -6.85 11.58
N VAL A 262 12.89 -7.76 11.76
CA VAL A 262 12.92 -8.76 12.84
C VAL A 262 14.16 -9.66 12.75
N GLU A 263 14.58 -10.04 11.53
CA GLU A 263 15.81 -10.80 11.31
C GLU A 263 17.05 -10.06 11.79
N ARG A 264 17.15 -8.76 11.52
CA ARG A 264 18.23 -7.90 12.01
C ARG A 264 18.19 -7.75 13.53
N ASP A 265 17.01 -7.47 14.09
CA ASP A 265 16.82 -7.31 15.54
C ASP A 265 17.28 -8.57 16.29
N TYR A 266 16.98 -9.76 15.76
CA TYR A 266 17.50 -11.02 16.32
C TYR A 266 19.02 -11.14 16.22
N ALA A 267 19.61 -10.84 15.06
CA ALA A 267 21.04 -10.94 14.86
C ALA A 267 21.81 -9.98 15.79
N GLU A 268 21.34 -8.75 15.92
CA GLU A 268 21.91 -7.72 16.81
C GLU A 268 21.80 -8.14 18.28
N SER A 269 20.59 -8.53 18.72
CA SER A 269 20.36 -8.95 20.11
C SER A 269 21.20 -10.16 20.50
N PHE A 270 21.35 -11.14 19.60
CA PHE A 270 22.18 -12.32 19.87
C PHE A 270 23.67 -12.04 19.82
N MET A 271 24.11 -11.10 18.97
CA MET A 271 25.51 -10.67 18.95
C MET A 271 25.87 -9.96 20.25
N GLU A 272 24.97 -9.15 20.81
CA GLU A 272 25.15 -8.49 22.10
C GLU A 272 25.15 -9.49 23.27
N GLU A 273 24.22 -10.45 23.29
CA GLU A 273 24.06 -11.40 24.40
C GLU A 273 25.11 -12.52 24.40
N PHE A 274 25.44 -13.07 23.23
CA PHE A 274 26.24 -14.29 23.10
C PHE A 274 27.58 -14.09 22.38
N GLY A 275 27.86 -12.90 21.85
CA GLY A 275 29.06 -12.63 21.07
C GLY A 275 28.99 -13.22 19.65
N GLY A 276 30.14 -13.63 19.13
CA GLY A 276 30.27 -14.15 17.77
C GLY A 276 29.93 -15.63 17.65
N LEU A 277 30.03 -16.15 16.42
CA LEU A 277 29.89 -17.59 16.13
C LEU A 277 30.92 -18.45 16.89
N GLU A 278 32.09 -17.88 17.18
CA GLU A 278 33.19 -18.53 17.90
C GLU A 278 32.85 -18.75 19.38
N ASP A 279 32.09 -17.83 19.98
CA ASP A 279 31.73 -17.87 21.41
C ASP A 279 30.59 -18.88 21.69
N LEU A 280 29.81 -19.25 20.67
CA LEU A 280 28.71 -20.21 20.78
C LEU A 280 29.16 -21.63 21.16
N GLU A 281 30.41 -22.01 20.88
CA GLU A 281 30.93 -23.34 21.24
C GLU A 281 30.98 -23.53 22.76
N MET A 282 31.19 -22.44 23.52
CA MET A 282 31.21 -22.49 24.99
C MET A 282 29.83 -22.74 25.62
N LEU A 283 28.75 -22.55 24.85
CA LEU A 283 27.38 -22.76 25.31
C LEU A 283 26.84 -24.16 25.00
N GLU A 284 27.62 -25.00 24.30
CA GLU A 284 27.21 -26.35 23.96
C GLU A 284 27.05 -27.21 25.23
N GLY A 285 25.83 -27.71 25.45
CA GLY A 285 25.46 -28.47 26.65
C GLY A 285 24.93 -27.64 27.81
N VAL A 286 25.06 -26.31 27.77
CA VAL A 286 24.43 -25.38 28.72
C VAL A 286 23.01 -25.02 28.28
N VAL A 287 22.83 -24.77 26.98
CA VAL A 287 21.56 -24.32 26.40
C VAL A 287 20.97 -25.41 25.49
N PRO A 288 19.63 -25.53 25.36
CA PRO A 288 19.02 -26.55 24.50
C PRO A 288 19.56 -26.50 23.06
N ARG A 289 19.89 -27.67 22.49
CA ARG A 289 20.46 -27.78 21.13
C ARG A 289 19.63 -27.09 20.05
N GLU A 290 18.30 -27.17 20.12
CA GLU A 290 17.42 -26.50 19.16
C GLU A 290 17.53 -24.99 19.23
N TRP A 291 17.73 -24.45 20.43
CA TRP A 291 17.93 -23.02 20.65
C TRP A 291 19.30 -22.56 20.16
N LEU A 292 20.37 -23.30 20.48
CA LEU A 292 21.71 -23.00 19.97
C LEU A 292 21.76 -23.02 18.44
N ARG A 293 21.08 -23.98 17.80
CA ARG A 293 20.93 -24.00 16.35
C ARG A 293 20.21 -22.74 15.85
N PHE A 294 19.11 -22.37 16.50
CA PHE A 294 18.35 -21.18 16.13
C PHE A 294 19.20 -19.90 16.22
N VAL A 295 19.94 -19.69 17.30
CA VAL A 295 20.85 -18.54 17.47
C VAL A 295 21.94 -18.54 16.40
N ARG A 296 22.60 -19.68 16.20
CA ARG A 296 23.64 -19.83 15.16
C ARG A 296 23.13 -19.46 13.77
N GLU A 297 21.94 -19.94 13.39
CA GLU A 297 21.35 -19.63 12.09
C GLU A 297 21.07 -18.13 11.90
N ARG A 298 20.74 -17.39 12.97
CA ARG A 298 20.53 -15.94 12.89
C ARG A 298 21.85 -15.17 12.76
N LEU A 299 22.88 -15.55 13.52
CA LEU A 299 24.22 -14.97 13.39
C LEU A 299 24.86 -15.28 12.03
N GLU A 300 24.55 -16.42 11.42
CA GLU A 300 24.93 -16.77 10.04
C GLU A 300 24.11 -16.01 8.97
N GLY A 301 23.12 -15.19 9.35
CA GLY A 301 22.26 -14.46 8.42
C GLY A 301 21.27 -15.35 7.65
N ARG A 302 20.92 -16.53 8.17
CA ARG A 302 19.91 -17.38 7.52
C ARG A 302 18.51 -16.81 7.73
N VAL A 303 17.77 -16.73 6.63
CA VAL A 303 16.35 -16.34 6.58
C VAL A 303 15.49 -17.17 7.55
N LEU A 304 14.50 -16.55 8.17
CA LEU A 304 13.55 -17.22 9.07
C LEU A 304 12.70 -18.25 8.30
N ASP A 305 12.49 -19.43 8.90
CA ASP A 305 11.48 -20.40 8.44
C ASP A 305 10.07 -19.93 8.86
N VAL A 306 9.54 -18.94 8.14
CA VAL A 306 8.28 -18.29 8.47
C VAL A 306 7.10 -19.25 8.28
N ASN A 307 6.20 -19.28 9.27
CA ASN A 307 4.90 -19.91 9.14
C ASN A 307 3.94 -19.00 8.36
N TRP A 308 4.01 -19.04 7.02
CA TRP A 308 3.19 -18.16 6.17
C TRP A 308 1.68 -18.40 6.29
N LEU A 309 1.23 -19.55 6.78
CA LEU A 309 -0.17 -19.75 7.11
C LEU A 309 -0.62 -18.81 8.24
N GLU A 310 0.22 -18.61 9.26
CA GLU A 310 -0.12 -17.73 10.37
C GLU A 310 -0.07 -16.26 9.96
N VAL A 311 0.94 -15.88 9.17
CA VAL A 311 1.01 -14.58 8.50
C VAL A 311 -0.26 -14.33 7.69
N TYR A 312 -0.66 -15.27 6.83
CA TYR A 312 -1.86 -15.15 6.00
C TYR A 312 -3.13 -14.98 6.84
N LYS A 313 -3.31 -15.79 7.90
CA LYS A 313 -4.47 -15.63 8.80
C LYS A 313 -4.49 -14.26 9.45
N GLN A 314 -3.34 -13.80 9.96
CA GLN A 314 -3.24 -12.51 10.61
C GLN A 314 -3.60 -11.39 9.63
N LEU A 315 -3.02 -11.41 8.43
CA LEU A 315 -3.32 -10.45 7.37
C LEU A 315 -4.81 -10.44 7.01
N ARG A 316 -5.47 -11.60 6.94
CA ARG A 316 -6.92 -11.69 6.72
C ARG A 316 -7.76 -11.10 7.85
N VAL A 317 -7.31 -11.21 9.09
CA VAL A 317 -7.95 -10.54 10.24
C VAL A 317 -7.80 -9.03 10.10
N MET A 318 -6.59 -8.55 9.79
CA MET A 318 -6.30 -7.13 9.61
C MET A 318 -7.05 -6.52 8.43
N GLU A 319 -7.18 -7.23 7.31
CA GLU A 319 -7.94 -6.81 6.14
C GLU A 319 -9.40 -6.49 6.49
N ARG A 320 -9.98 -7.21 7.46
CA ARG A 320 -11.37 -7.00 7.89
C ARG A 320 -11.50 -5.97 9.01
N GLY A 321 -10.55 -5.98 9.96
CA GLY A 321 -10.63 -5.18 11.19
C GLY A 321 -9.97 -3.80 11.11
N CYS A 322 -8.94 -3.63 10.28
CA CYS A 322 -8.16 -2.40 10.22
C CYS A 322 -8.66 -1.48 9.11
N LEU A 323 -9.18 -0.31 9.49
CA LEU A 323 -9.71 0.69 8.55
C LEU A 323 -8.66 1.13 7.51
N GLY A 324 -7.41 1.36 7.94
CA GLY A 324 -6.32 1.72 7.02
C GLY A 324 -6.04 0.64 5.98
N VAL A 325 -6.11 -0.65 6.34
CA VAL A 325 -5.90 -1.77 5.41
C VAL A 325 -7.03 -1.83 4.39
N ARG A 326 -8.28 -1.65 4.83
CA ARG A 326 -9.44 -1.58 3.94
C ARG A 326 -9.28 -0.43 2.93
N ASN A 327 -8.84 0.75 3.39
CA ASN A 327 -8.59 1.87 2.49
C ASN A 327 -7.45 1.57 1.52
N ARG A 328 -6.35 1.00 2.02
CA ARG A 328 -5.18 0.62 1.23
C ARG A 328 -5.57 -0.33 0.10
N LYS A 329 -6.31 -1.39 0.39
CA LYS A 329 -6.83 -2.33 -0.62
C LYS A 329 -7.64 -1.62 -1.70
N ARG A 330 -8.56 -0.73 -1.30
CA ARG A 330 -9.39 0.05 -2.24
C ARG A 330 -8.53 0.94 -3.14
N VAL A 331 -7.60 1.70 -2.56
CA VAL A 331 -6.71 2.59 -3.31
C VAL A 331 -5.81 1.77 -4.24
N TRP A 332 -5.27 0.65 -3.76
CA TRP A 332 -4.45 -0.25 -4.55
C TRP A 332 -5.14 -0.68 -5.84
N GLN A 333 -6.40 -1.13 -5.77
CA GLN A 333 -7.17 -1.56 -6.94
C GLN A 333 -7.32 -0.45 -7.98
N VAL A 334 -7.63 0.77 -7.53
CA VAL A 334 -7.75 1.92 -8.43
C VAL A 334 -6.40 2.27 -9.06
N VAL A 335 -5.32 2.18 -8.30
CA VAL A 335 -3.97 2.53 -8.78
C VAL A 335 -3.42 1.46 -9.73
N GLU A 336 -3.72 0.18 -9.52
CA GLU A 336 -3.47 -0.90 -10.49
C GLU A 336 -4.10 -0.58 -11.85
N GLU A 337 -5.35 -0.12 -11.87
CA GLU A 337 -6.01 0.30 -13.11
C GLU A 337 -5.31 1.49 -13.76
N VAL A 338 -4.89 2.48 -12.96
CA VAL A 338 -4.12 3.63 -13.47
C VAL A 338 -2.82 3.17 -14.13
N VAL A 339 -2.03 2.31 -13.46
CA VAL A 339 -0.78 1.79 -14.01
C VAL A 339 -1.03 0.94 -15.25
N GLY A 340 -2.10 0.13 -15.26
CA GLY A 340 -2.52 -0.62 -16.44
C GLY A 340 -2.92 0.28 -17.62
N MET A 341 -3.56 1.43 -17.36
CA MET A 341 -3.85 2.43 -18.39
C MET A 341 -2.57 3.06 -18.93
N ILE A 342 -1.60 3.40 -18.07
CA ILE A 342 -0.28 3.93 -18.49
C ILE A 342 0.41 2.93 -19.42
N GLU A 343 0.48 1.66 -19.03
CA GLU A 343 1.10 0.60 -19.84
C GLU A 343 0.36 0.44 -21.18
N GLY A 344 -0.97 0.45 -21.16
CA GLY A 344 -1.79 0.39 -22.37
C GLY A 344 -1.53 1.55 -23.33
N VAL A 345 -1.41 2.77 -22.80
CA VAL A 345 -1.09 3.97 -23.58
C VAL A 345 0.28 3.86 -24.24
N ARG A 346 1.30 3.41 -23.49
CA ARG A 346 2.67 3.27 -24.02
C ARG A 346 2.74 2.22 -25.13
N ARG A 347 2.14 1.05 -24.91
CA ARG A 347 2.06 -0.01 -25.93
C ARG A 347 1.33 0.46 -27.20
N GLY A 348 0.26 1.24 -27.05
CA GLY A 348 -0.43 1.85 -28.20
C GLY A 348 0.38 2.93 -28.94
N MET A 349 1.32 3.61 -28.26
CA MET A 349 2.25 4.54 -28.89
C MET A 349 3.37 3.82 -29.65
N GLU A 350 3.88 2.70 -29.13
CA GLU A 350 4.90 1.87 -29.80
C GLU A 350 4.39 1.24 -31.10
N GLU A 351 3.11 0.89 -31.19
CA GLU A 351 2.49 0.38 -32.43
C GLU A 351 2.29 1.47 -33.50
N VAL A 352 2.32 2.75 -33.10
CA VAL A 352 2.16 3.92 -33.99
C VAL A 352 3.51 4.60 -34.31
N SER A 353 4.56 4.31 -33.54
CA SER A 353 5.86 4.97 -33.62
C SER A 353 6.79 4.45 -34.73
N ASP A 354 6.30 4.30 -35.97
CA ASP A 354 7.17 4.29 -37.16
C ASP A 354 7.42 5.73 -37.68
N GLY A 355 7.25 6.75 -36.82
CA GLY A 355 7.56 8.13 -37.21
C GLY A 355 7.08 9.26 -36.31
N LEU A 356 7.45 9.28 -35.02
CA LEU A 356 7.32 10.52 -34.23
C LEU A 356 8.56 10.82 -33.39
N VAL A 357 9.23 11.90 -33.79
CA VAL A 357 10.33 12.55 -33.07
C VAL A 357 9.72 13.56 -32.09
N VAL A 358 10.05 13.44 -30.81
CA VAL A 358 9.78 14.47 -29.79
C VAL A 358 10.98 15.40 -29.75
N CYS A 359 10.80 16.66 -30.15
CA CYS A 359 11.83 17.69 -30.03
C CYS A 359 11.83 18.30 -28.61
N PRO A 360 13.00 18.47 -27.95
CA PRO A 360 13.11 19.28 -26.75
C PRO A 360 13.07 20.78 -27.08
N GLU A 361 12.41 21.56 -26.24
CA GLU A 361 12.12 22.98 -26.46
C GLU A 361 13.35 23.85 -26.15
N GLY A 362 13.99 24.37 -27.20
CA GLY A 362 15.17 25.25 -27.11
C GLY A 362 15.43 26.12 -28.33
N MET A 363 14.50 26.21 -29.29
CA MET A 363 14.62 27.11 -30.45
C MET A 363 13.28 27.78 -30.75
N ARG A 364 13.13 29.00 -30.23
CA ARG A 364 12.23 29.99 -30.81
C ARG A 364 12.81 30.43 -32.16
N GLU A 365 12.34 29.84 -33.25
CA GLU A 365 12.28 30.54 -34.52
C GLU A 365 10.84 30.51 -35.03
N LYS A 366 10.28 31.71 -35.23
CA LYS A 366 8.98 31.92 -35.85
C LYS A 366 9.05 31.46 -37.31
N GLU A 367 8.75 30.21 -37.58
CA GLU A 367 8.38 29.81 -38.94
C GLU A 367 6.89 30.09 -39.17
N LYS A 368 6.63 31.04 -40.06
CA LYS A 368 5.29 31.36 -40.54
C LYS A 368 4.78 30.21 -41.38
N GLY A 369 3.79 29.48 -40.85
CA GLY A 369 2.94 28.57 -41.62
C GLY A 369 3.29 27.10 -41.42
N GLY A 370 2.87 26.56 -40.27
CA GLY A 370 2.82 25.13 -40.00
C GLY A 370 2.00 24.91 -38.74
N ASN A 371 0.99 24.03 -38.79
CA ASN A 371 0.12 23.71 -37.66
C ASN A 371 0.97 23.32 -36.44
N GLU A 372 0.99 24.18 -35.42
CA GLU A 372 1.45 23.86 -34.08
C GLU A 372 0.59 22.69 -33.57
N ARG A 373 1.22 21.54 -33.29
CA ARG A 373 0.55 20.46 -32.57
C ARG A 373 0.79 20.69 -31.09
N ASP A 374 -0.21 21.27 -30.43
CA ASP A 374 -0.32 21.29 -28.98
C ASP A 374 -0.21 19.86 -28.43
N PHE A 375 0.56 19.71 -27.35
CA PHE A 375 0.68 18.49 -26.55
C PHE A 375 -0.65 18.08 -25.85
N SER A 376 -1.76 18.75 -26.16
CA SER A 376 -3.12 18.43 -25.72
C SER A 376 -3.80 17.33 -26.57
N SER A 377 -3.21 16.92 -27.70
CA SER A 377 -3.85 15.99 -28.62
C SER A 377 -3.59 14.52 -28.25
N CYS A 378 -4.64 13.84 -27.78
CA CYS A 378 -4.64 12.38 -27.63
C CYS A 378 -4.44 11.71 -29.01
N PRO A 379 -3.45 10.83 -29.20
CA PRO A 379 -3.14 10.20 -30.50
C PRO A 379 -4.32 9.45 -31.13
N GLY A 380 -5.29 9.02 -30.31
CA GLY A 380 -6.50 8.31 -30.75
C GLY A 380 -7.76 9.17 -30.84
N CYS A 381 -7.70 10.48 -30.59
CA CYS A 381 -8.87 11.37 -30.65
C CYS A 381 -8.64 12.49 -31.67
N GLU A 382 -9.19 12.34 -32.87
CA GLU A 382 -9.13 13.36 -33.93
C GLU A 382 -9.91 14.67 -33.61
N LYS A 383 -10.59 14.78 -32.47
CA LYS A 383 -11.55 15.85 -32.20
C LYS A 383 -11.63 16.27 -30.74
N VAL A 384 -10.61 16.90 -30.17
CA VAL A 384 -10.82 17.88 -29.08
C VAL A 384 -9.70 18.92 -29.16
N GLN A 385 -9.89 19.96 -29.98
CA GLN A 385 -9.33 21.27 -29.68
C GLN A 385 -10.28 21.87 -28.64
N ILE A 386 -9.79 22.16 -27.44
CA ILE A 386 -10.59 22.93 -26.48
C ILE A 386 -10.55 24.37 -26.97
N GLU A 387 -11.49 24.75 -27.82
CA GLU A 387 -11.89 26.15 -27.97
C GLU A 387 -12.69 26.51 -26.73
N LEU A 388 -12.14 27.42 -25.91
CA LEU A 388 -12.86 28.02 -24.79
C LEU A 388 -13.82 29.06 -25.37
N GLU A 389 -15.12 28.78 -25.34
CA GLU A 389 -16.16 29.79 -25.58
C GLU A 389 -16.17 30.77 -24.40
N GLU A 390 -16.08 32.07 -24.72
CA GLU A 390 -16.27 33.18 -23.79
C GLU A 390 -17.76 33.26 -23.41
N ASP A 391 -18.13 32.73 -22.24
CA ASP A 391 -19.46 32.96 -21.70
C ASP A 391 -19.58 34.38 -21.13
N SER A 392 -20.16 35.23 -21.97
CA SER A 392 -20.95 36.44 -21.71
C SER A 392 -21.12 36.89 -20.25
N GLU A 393 -20.60 38.08 -19.94
CA GLU A 393 -21.11 38.91 -18.84
C GLU A 393 -22.56 39.30 -19.11
N TYR A 394 -23.46 38.73 -18.31
CA TYR A 394 -24.77 39.28 -18.03
C TYR A 394 -24.60 40.70 -17.47
N GLY A 395 -25.23 41.68 -18.11
CA GLY A 395 -25.44 42.98 -17.51
C GLY A 395 -26.40 42.85 -16.34
N ASP A 396 -26.03 43.44 -15.21
CA ASP A 396 -26.97 43.75 -14.14
C ASP A 396 -27.00 45.27 -13.91
N SER A 397 -28.19 45.77 -14.18
CA SER A 397 -28.67 47.10 -13.90
C SER A 397 -29.03 47.25 -12.41
N GLU A 398 -28.82 48.47 -11.94
CA GLU A 398 -29.60 49.15 -10.91
C GLU A 398 -29.28 48.82 -9.43
N GLU A 399 -28.54 49.79 -8.88
CA GLU A 399 -28.49 50.24 -7.50
C GLU A 399 -29.89 50.29 -6.86
N GLU A 400 -30.07 49.59 -5.74
CA GLU A 400 -31.03 50.01 -4.72
C GLU A 400 -30.34 50.03 -3.35
N ASP A 401 -30.09 51.25 -2.90
CA ASP A 401 -29.70 51.63 -1.55
C ASP A 401 -30.76 51.15 -0.54
N PHE A 402 -30.32 50.44 0.50
CA PHE A 402 -31.07 50.37 1.76
C PHE A 402 -30.16 50.77 2.93
N GLU A 403 -30.56 51.86 3.55
CA GLU A 403 -29.98 52.51 4.70
C GLU A 403 -29.98 51.57 5.93
N GLU A 404 -28.81 51.36 6.55
CA GLU A 404 -28.74 50.84 7.92
C GLU A 404 -28.51 51.99 8.90
N ASP A 405 -29.56 52.23 9.68
CA ASP A 405 -29.61 53.14 10.80
C ASP A 405 -28.68 52.72 11.95
N SER A 406 -28.04 53.74 12.49
CA SER A 406 -27.14 53.76 13.64
C SER A 406 -27.79 53.43 15.00
N CYS A 407 -26.91 53.26 16.01
CA CYS A 407 -27.12 53.39 17.47
C CYS A 407 -27.54 52.08 18.20
N SER A 408 -26.93 51.60 19.29
CA SER A 408 -26.08 52.22 20.32
C SER A 408 -25.33 51.16 21.15
N ASN A 409 -24.13 51.50 21.60
CA ASN A 409 -23.45 50.94 22.77
C ASN A 409 -23.99 51.57 24.07
N SER A 410 -24.17 50.75 25.10
CA SER A 410 -24.13 51.05 26.55
C SER A 410 -24.42 49.73 27.28
N SER A 411 -23.80 49.29 28.35
CA SER A 411 -22.81 49.83 29.28
C SER A 411 -22.49 48.69 30.26
N GLU A 412 -21.20 48.51 30.57
CA GLU A 412 -20.64 48.39 31.92
C GLU A 412 -21.49 47.73 33.04
N GLU A 413 -20.93 46.72 33.72
CA GLU A 413 -20.48 46.90 35.12
C GLU A 413 -19.70 45.68 35.65
N GLU A 414 -18.65 45.99 36.39
CA GLU A 414 -17.72 45.09 37.08
C GLU A 414 -18.25 44.64 38.46
N SER A 415 -17.83 43.45 38.92
CA SER A 415 -17.34 43.19 40.31
C SER A 415 -17.06 41.69 40.41
N SER A 416 -15.82 41.20 40.49
CA SER A 416 -14.87 41.20 41.62
C SER A 416 -15.09 40.07 42.65
N VAL A 417 -13.95 39.49 43.04
CA VAL A 417 -13.63 38.72 44.25
C VAL A 417 -13.92 37.21 44.25
N GLY A 418 -12.86 36.43 44.51
CA GLY A 418 -12.99 35.10 45.10
C GLY A 418 -11.86 34.11 44.82
N GLN A 419 -10.66 34.36 45.36
CA GLN A 419 -9.62 33.34 45.52
C GLN A 419 -10.08 32.20 46.45
N THR A 420 -9.45 31.02 46.31
CA THR A 420 -9.00 30.03 47.33
C THR A 420 -9.26 28.58 46.83
N SER A 421 -8.21 27.88 46.42
CA SER A 421 -7.42 26.86 47.17
C SER A 421 -8.05 25.47 47.14
N VAL A 422 -7.40 24.50 46.47
CA VAL A 422 -6.65 23.38 47.07
C VAL A 422 -7.53 22.48 47.92
N GLU A 423 -7.78 21.25 47.46
CA GLU A 423 -7.77 20.05 48.31
C GLU A 423 -7.38 18.81 47.49
N GLU A 424 -6.25 18.23 47.88
CA GLU A 424 -5.86 16.84 47.67
C GLU A 424 -6.77 15.94 48.51
N CYS A 425 -7.11 14.75 48.00
CA CYS A 425 -7.48 13.55 48.77
C CYS A 425 -7.21 12.36 47.85
N SER A 426 -6.08 11.65 47.98
CA SER A 426 -5.74 10.64 49.00
C SER A 426 -6.30 9.25 48.69
N GLU A 427 -5.39 8.29 48.87
CA GLU A 427 -5.45 6.85 48.62
C GLU A 427 -6.38 6.11 49.59
N ASP A 428 -6.87 4.93 49.18
CA ASP A 428 -7.20 3.74 50.00
C ASP A 428 -7.48 2.59 49.01
N VAL A 429 -6.68 1.53 48.85
CA VAL A 429 -6.37 0.39 49.74
C VAL A 429 -7.60 -0.43 50.17
N CYS A 430 -7.73 -1.65 49.62
CA CYS A 430 -8.29 -2.87 50.24
C CYS A 430 -7.98 -4.07 49.31
N SER A 431 -6.92 -4.84 49.56
CA SER A 431 -6.86 -6.07 50.39
C SER A 431 -7.63 -7.28 49.86
N SER A 432 -6.85 -8.21 49.29
CA SER A 432 -6.74 -9.64 49.62
C SER A 432 -7.88 -10.34 50.37
N GLY A 433 -8.35 -11.44 49.79
CA GLY A 433 -9.01 -12.54 50.49
C GLY A 433 -8.63 -13.87 49.84
N GLU A 434 -7.63 -14.53 50.42
CA GLU A 434 -7.43 -15.97 50.31
C GLU A 434 -8.51 -16.65 51.18
N ASP A 435 -9.07 -17.78 50.73
CA ASP A 435 -9.28 -18.92 51.61
C ASP A 435 -9.52 -20.21 50.81
N SER A 436 -9.04 -21.28 51.41
CA SER A 436 -8.80 -22.60 50.86
C SER A 436 -9.96 -23.55 51.10
N GLU A 437 -10.15 -24.53 50.21
CA GLU A 437 -10.48 -25.94 50.52
C GLU A 437 -10.16 -26.85 49.33
#